data_AF-A0AAX0B8W2-F1
#
_entry.id   AF-A0AAX0B8W2-F1
#
_cell.length_a   1.000
_cell.length_b   1.000
_cell.length_c   1.000
_cell.angle_alpha   90.00
_cell.angle_beta   90.00
_cell.angle_gamma   90.00
#
_symmetry.space_group_name_H-M   'P 1'
#
loop_
_entity.id
_entity.type
_entity.pdbx_description
1 polymer ?
#
loop_
_entity_poly.entity_id
_entity_poly.type
_entity_poly.pdbx_seq_one_letter_code
_entity_poly.pdbx_strand_id
1 'polypeptide(L)'
;MDNEKMEVLQSADQYLYKLKSGVLELVKLMQEEKEQEAILIIPEIADGIDWITKVIDLTKDVQKEHINLENINEHLETIIEALENQDYILVSDIFNYEIIPILDKIHDEIKIIIAN
;
A
#
# COMPACT_ATOMS: atom_id res chain seq x y z
N MET A 1 21.87 12.64 -6.82
CA MET A 1 21.57 11.41 -6.06
C MET A 1 20.74 11.69 -4.81
N ASP A 2 21.26 12.31 -3.76
CA ASP A 2 20.45 12.50 -2.52
C ASP A 2 19.21 13.38 -2.76
N ASN A 3 19.34 14.48 -3.51
CA ASN A 3 18.19 15.31 -3.89
C ASN A 3 17.14 14.56 -4.72
N GLU A 4 17.57 13.72 -5.67
CA GLU A 4 16.64 12.94 -6.51
C GLU A 4 15.88 11.90 -5.67
N LYS A 5 16.55 11.30 -4.68
CA LYS A 5 15.92 10.37 -3.73
C LYS A 5 14.89 11.07 -2.85
N MET A 6 15.18 12.29 -2.39
CA MET A 6 14.22 13.10 -1.64
C MET A 6 13.01 13.51 -2.50
N GLU A 7 13.21 13.86 -3.77
CA GLU A 7 12.11 14.15 -4.71
C GLU A 7 11.22 12.93 -4.96
N VAL A 8 11.81 11.73 -5.03
CA VAL A 8 11.06 10.47 -5.14
C VAL A 8 10.25 10.20 -3.86
N LEU A 9 10.81 10.46 -2.67
CA LEU A 9 10.08 10.34 -1.40
C LEU A 9 8.90 11.33 -1.31
N GLN A 10 9.08 12.56 -1.77
CA GLN A 10 8.00 13.54 -1.88
C GLN A 10 6.90 13.07 -2.84
N SER A 11 7.30 12.47 -3.96
CA SER A 11 6.35 11.88 -4.92
C SER A 11 5.59 10.71 -4.28
N ALA A 12 6.27 9.91 -3.44
CA ALA A 12 5.65 8.80 -2.72
C ALA A 12 4.66 9.26 -1.64
N ASP A 13 4.98 10.29 -0.87
CA ASP A 13 4.04 10.94 0.07
C ASP A 13 2.74 11.35 -0.65
N GLN A 14 2.86 12.03 -1.78
CA GLN A 14 1.70 12.46 -2.57
C GLN A 14 0.92 11.27 -3.18
N TYR A 15 1.63 10.24 -3.63
CA TYR A 15 1.01 9.05 -4.21
C TYR A 15 0.29 8.19 -3.17
N LEU A 16 0.81 8.09 -1.94
CA LEU A 16 0.22 7.31 -0.86
C LEU A 16 -1.19 7.77 -0.48
N TYR A 17 -1.52 9.05 -0.65
CA TYR A 17 -2.92 9.49 -0.50
C TYR A 17 -3.85 8.83 -1.52
N LYS A 18 -3.41 8.74 -2.78
CA LYS A 18 -4.21 8.12 -3.86
C LYS A 18 -4.29 6.61 -3.67
N LEU A 19 -3.18 5.96 -3.34
CA LEU A 19 -3.14 4.52 -3.09
C LEU A 19 -4.09 4.14 -1.95
N LYS A 20 -4.01 4.81 -0.80
CA LYS A 20 -4.92 4.55 0.32
C LYS A 20 -6.38 4.83 -0.03
N SER A 21 -6.66 5.87 -0.82
CA SER A 21 -8.01 6.13 -1.32
C SER A 21 -8.52 4.99 -2.21
N GLY A 22 -7.67 4.40 -3.05
CA GLY A 22 -8.02 3.23 -3.88
C GLY A 22 -8.33 2.01 -3.03
N VAL A 23 -7.51 1.74 -2.00
CA VAL A 23 -7.75 0.63 -1.05
C VAL A 23 -9.06 0.82 -0.30
N LEU A 24 -9.36 2.04 0.17
CA LEU A 24 -10.63 2.35 0.82
C LEU A 24 -11.84 2.15 -0.11
N GLU A 25 -11.71 2.50 -1.40
CA GLU A 25 -12.77 2.24 -2.37
C GLU A 25 -12.96 0.75 -2.62
N LEU A 26 -11.88 -0.04 -2.68
CA LEU A 26 -11.98 -1.50 -2.74
C LEU A 26 -12.77 -2.07 -1.56
N VAL A 27 -12.39 -1.67 -0.34
CA VAL A 27 -13.06 -2.13 0.89
C VAL A 27 -14.54 -1.76 0.86
N LYS A 28 -14.86 -0.53 0.43
CA LYS A 28 -16.25 -0.07 0.27
C LYS A 28 -17.02 -0.89 -0.76
N LEU A 29 -16.46 -1.14 -1.94
CA LEU A 29 -17.11 -1.94 -2.99
C LEU A 29 -17.35 -3.38 -2.53
N MET A 30 -16.40 -4.00 -1.83
CA MET A 30 -16.58 -5.33 -1.24
C MET A 30 -17.71 -5.35 -0.20
N GLN A 31 -17.80 -4.33 0.66
CA GLN A 31 -18.88 -4.20 1.66
C GLN A 31 -20.26 -3.93 1.05
N GLU A 32 -20.31 -3.31 -0.14
CA GLU A 32 -21.53 -3.05 -0.89
C GLU A 32 -21.98 -4.23 -1.77
N GLU A 33 -21.37 -5.42 -1.62
CA GLU A 33 -21.62 -6.60 -2.47
C GLU A 33 -21.40 -6.31 -3.97
N LYS A 34 -20.39 -5.48 -4.27
CA LYS A 34 -19.94 -5.12 -5.63
C LYS A 34 -18.56 -5.67 -5.93
N GLU A 35 -18.38 -6.97 -5.71
CA GLU A 35 -17.07 -7.61 -5.76
C GLU A 35 -16.49 -7.58 -7.18
N GLN A 36 -17.33 -7.64 -8.21
CA GLN A 36 -16.86 -7.50 -9.60
C GLN A 36 -16.23 -6.13 -9.86
N GLU A 37 -16.77 -5.06 -9.29
CA GLU A 37 -16.18 -3.72 -9.42
C GLU A 37 -14.91 -3.62 -8.56
N ALA A 38 -14.92 -4.20 -7.36
CA ALA A 38 -13.77 -4.21 -6.46
C ALA A 38 -12.56 -4.97 -7.03
N ILE A 39 -12.78 -6.10 -7.69
CA ILE A 39 -11.71 -6.91 -8.31
C ILE A 39 -11.00 -6.14 -9.43
N LEU A 40 -11.72 -5.29 -10.17
CA LEU A 40 -11.14 -4.53 -11.28
C LEU A 40 -10.08 -3.52 -10.84
N ILE A 41 -10.11 -3.07 -9.59
CA ILE A 41 -9.16 -2.08 -9.06
C ILE A 41 -7.98 -2.72 -8.30
N ILE A 42 -8.03 -4.02 -8.01
CA ILE A 42 -6.93 -4.75 -7.35
C ILE A 42 -5.60 -4.62 -8.09
N PRO A 43 -5.52 -4.76 -9.44
CA PRO A 43 -4.26 -4.61 -10.16
C PRO A 43 -3.61 -3.24 -9.96
N GLU A 44 -4.41 -2.16 -9.97
CA GLU A 44 -3.89 -0.80 -9.77
C GLU A 44 -3.37 -0.60 -8.34
N ILE A 45 -4.04 -1.20 -7.35
CA ILE A 45 -3.58 -1.20 -5.96
C ILE A 45 -2.27 -1.98 -5.82
N ALA A 46 -2.18 -3.16 -6.45
CA ALA A 46 -0.97 -3.99 -6.43
C ALA A 46 0.23 -3.26 -7.05
N ASP A 47 0.03 -2.61 -8.21
CA ASP A 47 1.05 -1.78 -8.86
C ASP A 47 1.49 -0.62 -7.95
N GLY A 48 0.55 -0.01 -7.23
CA GLY A 48 0.86 1.06 -6.29
C GLY A 48 1.66 0.59 -5.08
N ILE A 49 1.34 -0.58 -4.53
CA ILE A 49 2.10 -1.21 -3.43
C ILE A 49 3.52 -1.57 -3.92
N ASP A 50 3.65 -2.22 -5.07
CA ASP A 50 4.94 -2.55 -5.67
C ASP A 50 5.79 -1.29 -5.91
N TRP A 51 5.20 -0.22 -6.44
CA TRP A 51 5.92 1.04 -6.63
C TRP A 51 6.40 1.65 -5.30
N ILE A 52 5.56 1.66 -4.27
CA ILE A 52 5.93 2.17 -2.93
C ILE A 52 7.08 1.34 -2.32
N THR A 53 6.99 0.02 -2.37
CA THR A 53 8.06 -0.86 -1.84
C THR A 53 9.39 -0.63 -2.57
N LYS A 54 9.37 -0.41 -3.89
CA LYS A 54 10.56 -0.05 -4.68
C LYS A 54 11.13 1.31 -4.31
N VAL A 55 10.28 2.32 -4.07
CA VAL A 55 10.73 3.64 -3.59
C VAL A 55 11.41 3.51 -2.24
N ILE A 56 10.83 2.74 -1.32
CA ILE A 56 11.42 2.50 0.00
C ILE A 56 12.77 1.80 -0.14
N ASP A 57 12.90 0.76 -0.98
CA ASP A 57 14.18 0.09 -1.20
C ASP A 57 15.25 1.03 -1.80
N LEU A 58 14.86 1.82 -2.82
CA LEU A 58 15.75 2.77 -3.51
C LEU A 58 16.29 3.88 -2.60
N THR A 59 15.54 4.23 -1.56
CA THR A 59 15.81 5.39 -0.69
C THR A 59 16.36 4.98 0.69
N LYS A 60 16.69 3.70 0.89
CA LYS A 60 17.20 3.15 2.17
C LYS A 60 18.40 3.91 2.77
N ASP A 61 19.24 4.50 1.94
CA ASP A 61 20.44 5.23 2.35
C ASP A 61 20.17 6.67 2.82
N VAL A 62 19.02 7.24 2.44
CA VAL A 62 18.57 8.57 2.92
C VAL A 62 17.51 8.46 4.02
N GLN A 63 17.01 7.25 4.28
CA GLN A 63 16.14 6.96 5.41
C GLN A 63 16.94 7.01 6.72
N LYS A 64 16.44 7.77 7.70
CA LYS A 64 17.06 7.84 9.04
C LYS A 64 16.83 6.58 9.86
N GLU A 65 15.66 5.97 9.68
CA GLU A 65 15.26 4.70 10.29
C GLU A 65 14.72 3.80 9.19
N HIS A 66 14.87 2.49 9.39
CA HIS A 66 14.39 1.51 8.42
C HIS A 66 12.87 1.55 8.35
N ILE A 67 12.33 1.89 7.17
CA ILE A 67 10.89 1.79 6.93
C ILE A 67 10.52 0.32 6.91
N ASN A 68 9.64 -0.09 7.85
CA ASN A 68 9.29 -1.49 8.01
C ASN A 68 8.28 -1.93 6.94
N LEU A 69 8.70 -2.87 6.09
CA LEU A 69 7.88 -3.52 5.07
C LEU A 69 7.44 -4.95 5.47
N GLU A 70 7.71 -5.36 6.71
CA GLU A 70 7.38 -6.71 7.20
C GLU A 70 5.89 -7.02 7.00
N ASN A 71 5.63 -8.29 6.70
CA ASN A 71 4.32 -8.91 6.52
C ASN A 71 3.51 -8.44 5.31
N ILE A 72 3.91 -7.40 4.57
CA ILE A 72 3.14 -6.97 3.38
C ILE A 72 3.00 -8.11 2.37
N ASN A 73 4.07 -8.86 2.13
CA ASN A 73 4.04 -10.02 1.23
C ASN A 73 3.17 -11.15 1.78
N GLU A 74 3.21 -11.42 3.08
CA GLU A 74 2.39 -12.45 3.72
C GLU A 74 0.89 -12.13 3.58
N HIS A 75 0.51 -10.86 3.77
CA HIS A 75 -0.85 -10.40 3.55
C HIS A 75 -1.26 -10.46 2.07
N LEU A 76 -0.36 -10.12 1.14
CA LEU A 76 -0.63 -10.24 -0.30
C LEU A 76 -0.81 -11.70 -0.74
N GLU A 77 -0.02 -12.63 -0.21
CA GLU A 77 -0.20 -14.07 -0.42
C GLU A 77 -1.57 -14.53 0.10
N THR A 78 -1.95 -14.11 1.30
CA THR A 78 -3.26 -14.44 1.88
C THR A 78 -4.41 -13.84 1.05
N ILE A 79 -4.26 -12.64 0.49
CA ILE A 79 -5.25 -12.04 -0.42
C ILE A 79 -5.43 -12.89 -1.67
N ILE A 80 -4.33 -13.40 -2.26
CA ILE A 80 -4.39 -14.26 -3.44
C ILE A 80 -5.18 -15.55 -3.11
N GLU A 81 -4.86 -16.21 -1.99
CA GLU A 81 -5.58 -17.41 -1.55
C GLU A 81 -7.07 -17.13 -1.32
N ALA A 82 -7.41 -15.99 -0.69
CA ALA A 82 -8.79 -15.60 -0.45
C ALA A 82 -9.55 -15.33 -1.76
N LEU A 83 -8.91 -14.66 -2.74
CA LEU A 83 -9.46 -14.43 -4.06
C LEU A 83 -9.73 -15.74 -4.82
N GLU A 84 -8.79 -16.69 -4.79
CA GLU A 84 -8.96 -18.02 -5.41
C GLU A 84 -10.15 -18.78 -4.83
N ASN A 85 -10.38 -18.63 -3.52
CA ASN A 85 -11.50 -19.23 -2.80
C ASN A 85 -12.79 -18.41 -2.85
N GLN A 86 -12.80 -17.25 -3.52
CA GLN A 86 -13.92 -16.29 -3.56
C GLN A 86 -14.36 -15.80 -2.17
N ASP A 87 -13.45 -15.77 -1.20
CA ASP A 87 -13.69 -15.24 0.14
C ASP A 87 -13.48 -13.73 0.17
N TYR A 88 -14.45 -13.00 -0.39
CA TYR A 88 -14.37 -11.54 -0.52
C TYR A 88 -14.46 -10.81 0.82
N ILE A 89 -15.03 -11.44 1.86
CA ILE A 89 -15.05 -10.90 3.22
C ILE A 89 -13.61 -10.86 3.74
N LEU A 90 -12.88 -11.97 3.63
CA LEU A 90 -11.48 -12.03 4.04
C LEU A 90 -10.60 -11.06 3.23
N VAL A 91 -10.81 -10.95 1.90
CA VAL A 91 -10.09 -9.97 1.08
C VAL A 91 -10.31 -8.55 1.60
N SER A 92 -11.57 -8.17 1.86
CA SER A 92 -11.93 -6.86 2.40
C SER A 92 -11.28 -6.60 3.76
N ASP A 93 -11.31 -7.60 4.66
CA ASP A 93 -10.73 -7.51 6.00
C ASP A 93 -9.20 -7.33 5.96
N ILE A 94 -8.48 -8.08 5.12
CA ILE A 94 -7.03 -7.94 5.00
C ILE A 94 -6.67 -6.55 4.45
N PHE A 95 -7.36 -6.08 3.41
CA PHE A 95 -7.11 -4.73 2.89
C PHE A 95 -7.37 -3.65 3.95
N ASN A 96 -8.47 -3.78 4.69
CA ASN A 96 -8.90 -2.77 5.65
C ASN A 96 -8.07 -2.73 6.92
N TYR A 97 -7.78 -3.90 7.50
CA TYR A 97 -7.18 -4.01 8.83
C TYR A 97 -5.69 -4.35 8.82
N GLU A 98 -5.13 -4.82 7.70
CA GLU A 98 -3.71 -5.14 7.59
C GLU A 98 -2.99 -4.18 6.62
N ILE A 99 -3.46 -4.08 5.36
CA ILE A 99 -2.78 -3.28 4.33
C ILE A 99 -2.86 -1.78 4.62
N ILE A 100 -4.04 -1.23 4.95
CA ILE A 100 -4.17 0.21 5.26
C ILE A 100 -3.24 0.62 6.41
N PRO A 101 -3.21 -0.07 7.56
CA PRO A 101 -2.29 0.28 8.65
C PRO A 101 -0.81 0.22 8.28
N ILE A 102 -0.40 -0.71 7.42
CA ILE A 102 0.98 -0.75 6.89
C ILE A 102 1.25 0.50 6.03
N LEU A 103 0.34 0.83 5.10
CA LEU A 103 0.47 2.02 4.26
C LEU A 103 0.46 3.32 5.07
N ASP A 104 -0.30 3.40 6.16
CA ASP A 104 -0.29 4.55 7.07
C ASP A 104 1.06 4.72 7.77
N LYS A 105 1.63 3.64 8.31
CA LYS A 105 2.97 3.68 8.94
C LYS A 105 4.05 4.15 7.97
N ILE A 106 4.07 3.55 6.77
CA ILE A 106 4.99 3.95 5.69
C ILE A 106 4.85 5.44 5.38
N HIS A 107 3.61 5.93 5.27
CA HIS A 107 3.34 7.32 4.94
C HIS A 107 3.84 8.27 6.04
N ASP A 108 3.62 7.93 7.30
CA ASP A 108 4.10 8.72 8.43
C ASP A 108 5.63 8.75 8.50
N GLU A 109 6.31 7.63 8.24
CA GLU A 109 7.77 7.55 8.19
C GLU A 109 8.34 8.38 7.04
N ILE A 110 7.74 8.30 5.84
CA ILE A 110 8.13 9.15 4.70
C ILE A 110 7.97 10.64 5.05
N LYS A 111 6.86 11.02 5.69
CA LYS A 111 6.63 12.40 6.14
C LYS A 111 7.70 12.91 7.10
N ILE A 112 8.13 12.06 8.04
CA ILE A 112 9.21 12.39 8.96
C ILE A 112 10.52 12.60 8.21
N ILE A 113 10.81 11.79 7.19
CA ILE A 113 12.03 11.92 6.39
C ILE A 113 12.02 13.22 5.57
N ILE A 114 10.93 13.53 4.87
CA ILE A 114 10.85 14.73 4.00
C ILE A 114 10.77 16.06 4.76
N ALA A 115 10.30 16.04 6.01
CA ALA A 115 10.18 17.26 6.83
C ALA A 115 11.51 17.71 7.46
N ASN A 116 12.55 16.86 7.38
CA ASN A 116 13.87 17.10 7.94
C ASN A 116 14.91 17.40 6.87
#